data_AF-A0A7X7FIW5-F1
#
_entry.id   AF-A0A7X7FIW5-F1
#
_cell.length_a   1.000
_cell.length_b   1.000
_cell.length_c   1.000
_cell.angle_alpha   90.00
_cell.angle_beta   90.00
_cell.angle_gamma   90.00
#
_symmetry.space_group_name_H-M   'P 1'
#
loop_
_entity.id
_entity.type
_entity.pdbx_description
1 polymer ?
#
loop_
_entity_poly.entity_id
_entity_poly.type
_entity_poly.pdbx_seq_one_letter_code
_entity_poly.pdbx_strand_id
1 'polypeptide(L)'
;MNRITAIQGGEAVQDLKLLDEVKDLVNSYGDDPGLGPSLLDLQASLAHRLALSRTSEADKPDQQRLLKEARSVCERTIRDFSSQPIVVARAKLLLAGVEETLFIDGQGDRQRIEKLYKEVIDGPVSPYQKLASEQLDSLDKRLAKLEIVATRPAATAPATTRPVTTRTAALTTKPAAAPRVSAPKPTVTAAKPATTKPASGAEPATKPAR
;
A
#
# COMPACT_ATOMS: atom_id res chain seq x y z
N MET A 1 -20.90 -8.80 23.84
CA MET A 1 -19.59 -8.30 23.40
C MET A 1 -19.49 -8.43 21.87
N ASN A 2 -19.53 -7.34 21.10
CA ASN A 2 -19.34 -7.34 19.63
C ASN A 2 -18.62 -6.04 19.23
N ARG A 3 -17.28 -6.01 19.27
CA ARG A 3 -16.47 -4.83 18.90
C ARG A 3 -15.11 -5.18 18.29
N ILE A 4 -15.03 -6.22 17.45
CA ILE A 4 -13.75 -6.56 16.77
C ILE A 4 -13.83 -6.48 15.23
N THR A 5 -15.02 -6.40 14.63
CA THR A 5 -15.16 -6.35 13.15
C THR A 5 -15.19 -4.96 12.51
N ALA A 6 -15.18 -3.86 13.29
CA ALA A 6 -15.42 -2.52 12.75
C ALA A 6 -14.18 -1.79 12.21
N ILE A 7 -12.96 -2.28 12.47
CA ILE A 7 -11.73 -1.52 12.13
C ILE A 7 -11.32 -1.76 10.68
N GLN A 8 -11.47 -2.98 10.14
CA GLN A 8 -11.10 -3.28 8.75
C GLN A 8 -12.13 -2.80 7.71
N GLY A 9 -13.40 -2.65 8.10
CA GLY A 9 -14.46 -2.22 7.18
C GLY A 9 -14.41 -0.72 6.83
N GLY A 10 -13.91 0.13 7.74
CA GLY A 10 -13.85 1.58 7.51
C GLY A 10 -12.74 2.01 6.55
N GLU A 11 -11.56 1.38 6.67
CA GLU A 11 -10.37 1.69 5.86
C GLU A 11 -10.54 1.22 4.41
N ALA A 12 -11.05 0.00 4.22
CA ALA A 12 -11.34 -0.56 2.90
C ALA A 12 -12.37 0.26 2.09
N VAL A 13 -13.34 0.89 2.76
CA VAL A 13 -14.35 1.76 2.12
C VAL A 13 -13.76 3.13 1.76
N GLN A 14 -12.83 3.65 2.57
CA GLN A 14 -12.15 4.91 2.28
C GLN A 14 -11.19 4.76 1.09
N ASP A 15 -10.42 3.68 1.03
CA ASP A 15 -9.50 3.44 -0.09
C ASP A 15 -10.23 3.23 -1.43
N LEU A 16 -11.41 2.60 -1.42
CA LEU A 16 -12.22 2.45 -2.63
C LEU A 16 -12.75 3.79 -3.15
N LYS A 17 -13.20 4.67 -2.23
CA LYS A 17 -13.59 6.05 -2.60
C LYS A 17 -12.41 6.84 -3.16
N LEU A 18 -11.23 6.69 -2.58
CA LEU A 18 -10.02 7.33 -3.09
C LEU A 18 -9.68 6.84 -4.50
N LEU A 19 -9.86 5.54 -4.78
CA LEU A 19 -9.66 5.01 -6.13
C LEU A 19 -10.66 5.61 -7.13
N ASP A 20 -11.92 5.80 -6.72
CA ASP A 20 -12.95 6.44 -7.56
C ASP A 20 -12.64 7.93 -7.81
N GLU A 21 -12.20 8.68 -6.79
CA GLU A 21 -11.75 10.07 -6.95
C GLU A 21 -10.55 10.18 -7.90
N VAL A 22 -9.59 9.25 -7.79
CA VAL A 22 -8.44 9.21 -8.70
C VAL A 22 -8.87 8.86 -10.13
N LYS A 23 -9.86 7.98 -10.32
CA LYS A 23 -10.44 7.70 -11.64
C LYS A 23 -11.06 8.95 -12.25
N ASP A 24 -11.80 9.73 -11.48
CA ASP A 24 -12.39 10.98 -11.95
C ASP A 24 -11.32 12.00 -12.37
N LEU A 25 -10.22 12.08 -11.62
CA LEU A 25 -9.07 12.91 -11.98
C LEU A 25 -8.37 12.40 -13.26
N VAL A 26 -8.17 11.09 -13.41
CA VAL A 26 -7.61 10.48 -14.62
C VAL A 26 -8.52 10.72 -15.82
N ASN A 27 -9.83 10.65 -15.67
CA ASN A 27 -10.76 10.94 -16.75
C ASN A 27 -10.70 12.41 -17.18
N SER A 28 -10.40 13.31 -16.25
CA SER A 28 -10.33 14.76 -16.50
C SER A 28 -8.97 15.21 -17.04
N TYR A 29 -7.88 14.57 -16.62
CA TYR A 29 -6.51 15.04 -16.86
C TYR A 29 -5.52 13.93 -17.29
N GLY A 30 -6.01 12.73 -17.59
CA GLY A 30 -5.15 11.58 -17.91
C GLY A 30 -4.32 11.73 -19.18
N ASP A 31 -4.79 12.56 -20.12
CA ASP A 31 -4.08 12.87 -21.36
C ASP A 31 -3.22 14.14 -21.24
N ASP A 32 -3.22 14.80 -20.07
CA ASP A 32 -2.34 15.94 -19.81
C ASP A 32 -0.88 15.45 -19.74
N PRO A 33 0.05 16.05 -20.52
CA PRO A 33 1.43 15.57 -20.59
C PRO A 33 2.23 15.77 -19.29
N GLY A 34 1.81 16.70 -18.41
CA GLY A 34 2.46 16.97 -17.14
C GLY A 34 1.87 16.15 -15.99
N LEU A 35 0.54 16.06 -15.91
CA LEU A 35 -0.18 15.46 -14.80
C LEU A 35 -0.59 14.00 -15.08
N GLY A 36 -0.91 13.67 -16.33
CA GLY A 36 -1.40 12.36 -16.76
C GLY A 36 -0.55 11.18 -16.30
N PRO A 37 0.80 11.19 -16.50
CA PRO A 37 1.66 10.13 -15.99
C PRO A 37 1.55 9.90 -14.49
N SER A 38 1.45 10.98 -13.71
CA SER A 38 1.38 10.91 -12.25
C SER A 38 0.03 10.37 -11.77
N LEU A 39 -1.06 10.77 -12.45
CA LEU A 39 -2.41 10.30 -12.12
C LEU A 39 -2.61 8.83 -12.48
N LEU A 40 -2.16 8.39 -13.65
CA LEU A 40 -2.24 6.99 -14.05
C LEU A 40 -1.38 6.10 -13.14
N ASP A 41 -0.17 6.53 -12.81
CA ASP A 41 0.65 5.80 -11.85
C ASP A 41 0.00 5.71 -10.46
N LEU A 42 -0.62 6.79 -9.98
CA LEU A 42 -1.36 6.78 -8.72
C LEU A 42 -2.53 5.79 -8.78
N GLN A 43 -3.30 5.79 -9.87
CA GLN A 43 -4.41 4.86 -10.06
C GLN A 43 -3.92 3.40 -10.04
N ALA A 44 -2.87 3.08 -10.82
CA ALA A 44 -2.32 1.73 -10.86
C ALA A 44 -1.77 1.29 -9.49
N SER A 45 -1.05 2.18 -8.81
CA SER A 45 -0.46 1.90 -7.49
C SER A 45 -1.52 1.67 -6.42
N LEU A 46 -2.59 2.49 -6.41
CA LEU A 46 -3.69 2.33 -5.48
C LEU A 46 -4.48 1.05 -5.75
N ALA A 47 -4.78 0.75 -7.02
CA ALA A 47 -5.45 -0.50 -7.40
C ALA A 47 -4.63 -1.73 -6.98
N HIS A 48 -3.31 -1.72 -7.21
CA HIS A 48 -2.43 -2.82 -6.80
C HIS A 48 -2.38 -2.94 -5.27
N ARG A 49 -2.20 -1.84 -4.53
CA ARG A 49 -2.21 -1.84 -3.07
C ARG A 49 -3.52 -2.39 -2.50
N LEU A 50 -4.65 -1.96 -3.07
CA LEU A 50 -5.97 -2.43 -2.69
C LEU A 50 -6.16 -3.91 -2.99
N ALA A 51 -5.59 -4.42 -4.08
CA ALA A 51 -5.60 -5.85 -4.36
C ALA A 51 -4.82 -6.62 -3.27
N LEU A 52 -3.64 -6.14 -2.87
CA LEU A 52 -2.83 -6.78 -1.83
C LEU A 52 -3.50 -6.80 -0.45
N SER A 53 -4.44 -5.89 -0.17
CA SER A 53 -5.19 -5.90 1.08
C SER A 53 -6.37 -6.90 1.09
N ARG A 54 -6.73 -7.48 -0.06
CA ARG A 54 -7.75 -8.53 -0.19
C ARG A 54 -7.15 -9.91 0.04
N THR A 55 -7.13 -10.35 1.30
CA THR A 55 -6.50 -11.62 1.70
C THR A 55 -7.49 -12.76 1.92
N SER A 56 -8.80 -12.48 1.92
CA SER A 56 -9.85 -13.48 2.09
C SER A 56 -10.20 -14.16 0.77
N GLU A 57 -10.50 -15.47 0.82
CA GLU A 57 -11.04 -16.22 -0.33
C GLU A 57 -12.30 -15.57 -0.91
N ALA A 58 -13.14 -14.96 -0.06
CA ALA A 58 -14.35 -14.26 -0.49
C ALA A 58 -14.05 -13.01 -1.33
N ASP A 59 -12.89 -12.38 -1.12
CA ASP A 59 -12.48 -11.14 -1.80
C ASP A 59 -11.68 -11.41 -3.08
N LYS A 60 -11.37 -12.68 -3.40
CA LYS A 60 -10.61 -13.05 -4.60
C LYS A 60 -11.15 -12.45 -5.91
N PRO A 61 -12.47 -12.41 -6.16
CA PRO A 61 -12.99 -11.77 -7.36
C PRO A 61 -12.64 -10.28 -7.43
N ASP A 62 -12.73 -9.57 -6.30
CA ASP A 62 -12.39 -8.16 -6.20
C ASP A 62 -10.89 -7.92 -6.33
N GLN A 63 -10.07 -8.77 -5.70
CA GLN A 63 -8.61 -8.78 -5.84
C GLN A 63 -8.21 -8.89 -7.32
N GLN A 64 -8.76 -9.87 -8.04
CA GLN A 64 -8.46 -10.08 -9.45
C GLN A 64 -8.92 -8.91 -10.33
N ARG A 65 -10.07 -8.31 -10.01
CA ARG A 65 -10.54 -7.10 -10.72
C ARG A 65 -9.56 -5.95 -10.55
N LEU A 66 -9.09 -5.70 -9.32
CA LEU A 66 -8.14 -4.63 -9.01
C LEU A 66 -6.77 -4.86 -9.66
N LEU A 67 -6.27 -6.10 -9.68
CA LEU A 67 -5.01 -6.43 -10.39
C LEU A 67 -5.13 -6.23 -11.90
N LYS A 68 -6.26 -6.61 -12.51
CA LYS A 68 -6.51 -6.36 -13.94
C LYS A 68 -6.60 -4.87 -14.24
N GLU A 69 -7.21 -4.09 -13.35
CA GLU A 69 -7.26 -2.64 -13.47
C GLU A 69 -5.84 -2.05 -13.43
N ALA A 70 -5.04 -2.38 -12.41
CA ALA A 70 -3.65 -1.93 -12.29
C ALA A 70 -2.81 -2.30 -13.52
N ARG A 71 -2.92 -3.55 -13.99
CA ARG A 71 -2.26 -4.01 -15.22
C ARG A 71 -2.64 -3.13 -16.43
N SER A 72 -3.93 -2.93 -16.66
CA SER A 72 -4.43 -2.14 -17.80
C SER A 72 -3.93 -0.69 -17.75
N VAL A 73 -3.88 -0.09 -16.56
CA VAL A 73 -3.41 1.28 -16.39
C VAL A 73 -1.91 1.36 -16.66
N CYS A 74 -1.09 0.45 -16.14
CA CYS A 74 0.34 0.40 -16.44
C CYS A 74 0.60 0.23 -17.95
N GLU A 75 -0.12 -0.68 -18.61
CA GLU A 75 -0.02 -0.89 -20.06
C GLU A 75 -0.40 0.36 -20.87
N ARG A 76 -1.44 1.08 -20.43
CA ARG A 76 -1.82 2.38 -20.99
C ARG A 76 -0.69 3.40 -20.80
N THR A 77 -0.15 3.55 -19.60
CA THR A 77 0.94 4.48 -19.32
C THR A 77 2.17 4.22 -20.19
N ILE A 78 2.55 2.95 -20.37
CA ILE A 78 3.69 2.57 -21.22
C ILE A 78 3.44 2.95 -22.69
N ARG A 79 2.22 2.78 -23.17
CA ARG A 79 1.82 3.07 -24.55
C ARG A 79 1.76 4.57 -24.81
N ASP A 80 1.03 5.30 -23.97
CA ASP A 80 0.68 6.70 -24.21
C ASP A 80 1.88 7.63 -23.92
N PHE A 81 2.76 7.23 -23.00
CA PHE A 81 3.95 7.99 -22.60
C PHE A 81 5.26 7.31 -23.02
N SER A 82 5.26 6.58 -24.13
CA SER A 82 6.42 5.84 -24.64
C SER A 82 7.65 6.72 -24.91
N SER A 83 7.44 8.02 -25.13
CA SER A 83 8.49 9.04 -25.34
C SER A 83 9.15 9.52 -24.05
N GLN A 84 8.66 9.11 -22.87
CA GLN A 84 9.19 9.50 -21.56
C GLN A 84 9.83 8.29 -20.85
N PRO A 85 11.15 8.06 -21.02
CA PRO A 85 11.80 6.82 -20.56
C PRO A 85 11.66 6.56 -19.06
N ILE A 86 11.68 7.60 -18.24
CA ILE A 86 11.55 7.49 -16.78
C ILE A 86 10.13 7.02 -16.40
N VAL A 87 9.10 7.58 -17.06
CA VAL A 87 7.70 7.18 -16.85
C VAL A 87 7.50 5.72 -17.27
N VAL A 88 8.01 5.35 -18.45
CA VAL A 88 7.95 3.98 -18.96
C VAL A 88 8.66 3.00 -18.03
N ALA A 89 9.87 3.33 -17.57
CA ALA A 89 10.63 2.47 -16.65
C ALA A 89 9.87 2.24 -15.34
N ARG A 90 9.27 3.29 -14.78
CA ARG A 90 8.44 3.21 -13.58
C ARG A 90 7.21 2.34 -13.79
N ALA A 91 6.48 2.55 -14.89
CA ALA A 91 5.28 1.79 -15.21
C ALA A 91 5.57 0.31 -15.45
N LYS A 92 6.69 -0.02 -16.10
CA LYS A 92 7.16 -1.41 -16.27
C LYS A 92 7.51 -2.07 -14.93
N LEU A 93 8.15 -1.33 -14.03
CA LEU A 93 8.47 -1.81 -12.69
C LEU A 93 7.21 -2.13 -11.88
N LEU A 94 6.22 -1.23 -11.91
CA LEU A 94 4.92 -1.46 -11.26
C LEU A 94 4.16 -2.62 -11.90
N LEU A 95 4.15 -2.71 -13.24
CA LEU A 95 3.54 -3.81 -13.97
C LEU A 95 4.18 -5.15 -13.59
N ALA A 96 5.50 -5.22 -13.41
CA ALA A 96 6.17 -6.44 -12.95
C ALA A 96 5.65 -6.88 -11.58
N GLY A 97 5.48 -5.95 -10.62
CA GLY A 97 4.91 -6.28 -9.30
C GLY A 97 3.44 -6.76 -9.36
N VAL A 98 2.64 -6.20 -10.28
CA VAL A 98 1.27 -6.68 -10.54
C VAL A 98 1.29 -8.10 -11.11
N GLU A 99 2.17 -8.38 -12.08
CA GLU A 99 2.34 -9.69 -12.69
C GLU A 99 2.84 -10.74 -11.69
N GLU A 100 3.72 -10.38 -10.76
CA GLU A 100 4.14 -11.27 -9.67
C GLU A 100 2.97 -11.67 -8.78
N THR A 101 2.13 -10.71 -8.42
CA THR A 101 0.94 -10.98 -7.61
C THR A 101 -0.01 -11.94 -8.35
N LEU A 102 -0.22 -11.70 -9.65
CA LEU A 102 -1.01 -12.58 -10.50
C LEU A 102 -0.38 -13.97 -10.66
N PHE A 103 0.95 -14.07 -10.70
CA PHE A 103 1.66 -15.35 -10.77
C PHE A 103 1.47 -16.17 -9.50
N ILE A 104 1.56 -15.53 -8.33
CA ILE A 104 1.31 -16.19 -7.04
C ILE A 104 -0.12 -16.72 -6.97
N ASP A 105 -1.09 -16.00 -7.55
CA ASP A 105 -2.49 -16.42 -7.66
C ASP A 105 -2.75 -17.44 -8.80
N GLY A 106 -1.71 -17.87 -9.52
CA GLY A 106 -1.78 -18.88 -10.59
C GLY A 106 -2.27 -18.37 -11.95
N GLN A 107 -2.31 -17.05 -12.17
CA GLN A 107 -2.77 -16.40 -13.42
C GLN A 107 -1.68 -15.62 -14.16
N GLY A 108 -0.47 -15.52 -13.60
CA GLY A 108 0.65 -14.76 -14.16
C GLY A 108 1.62 -15.61 -14.98
N ASP A 109 2.52 -14.93 -15.70
CA ASP A 109 3.60 -15.54 -16.47
C ASP A 109 4.96 -15.06 -15.96
N ARG A 110 5.78 -16.01 -15.50
CA ARG A 110 7.13 -15.75 -15.02
C ARG A 110 8.01 -15.09 -16.09
N GLN A 111 7.93 -15.55 -17.35
CA GLN A 111 8.76 -15.01 -18.43
C GLN A 111 8.42 -13.54 -18.69
N ARG A 112 7.13 -13.19 -18.56
CA ARG A 112 6.67 -11.81 -18.66
C ARG A 112 7.26 -10.93 -17.55
N ILE A 113 7.29 -11.41 -16.30
CA ILE A 113 7.88 -10.67 -15.16
C ILE A 113 9.37 -10.41 -15.40
N GLU A 114 10.13 -11.46 -15.76
CA GLU A 114 11.56 -11.35 -16.06
C GLU A 114 11.84 -10.36 -17.19
N LYS A 115 11.03 -10.42 -18.26
CA LYS A 115 11.13 -9.50 -19.39
C LYS A 115 10.91 -8.05 -18.96
N LEU A 116 9.91 -7.78 -18.13
CA LEU A 116 9.63 -6.42 -17.66
C LEU A 116 10.79 -5.83 -16.85
N TYR A 117 11.40 -6.62 -15.96
CA TYR A 117 12.58 -6.16 -15.23
C TYR A 117 13.79 -5.94 -16.14
N LYS A 118 14.06 -6.88 -17.06
CA LYS A 118 15.15 -6.72 -18.05
C LYS A 118 14.97 -5.48 -18.91
N GLU A 119 13.76 -5.20 -19.38
CA GLU A 119 13.47 -4.00 -20.16
C GLU A 119 13.69 -2.68 -19.39
N VAL A 120 13.60 -2.69 -18.06
CA VAL A 120 13.96 -1.53 -17.23
C VAL A 120 15.48 -1.41 -17.07
N ILE A 121 16.18 -2.53 -16.91
CA ILE A 121 17.64 -2.61 -16.76
C ILE A 121 18.33 -2.19 -18.07
N ASP A 122 17.92 -2.79 -19.18
CA ASP A 122 18.52 -2.61 -20.52
C ASP A 122 18.04 -1.30 -21.21
N GLY A 123 17.03 -0.65 -20.64
CA GLY A 123 16.48 0.59 -21.17
C GLY A 123 17.38 1.82 -20.95
N PRO A 124 16.92 3.02 -21.36
CA PRO A 124 17.61 4.28 -21.09
C PRO A 124 17.87 4.46 -19.59
N VAL A 125 18.98 5.15 -19.26
CA VAL A 125 19.40 5.40 -17.87
C VAL A 125 18.23 5.97 -17.07
N SER A 126 17.81 5.22 -16.05
CA SER A 126 16.69 5.56 -15.20
C SER A 126 17.04 5.29 -13.74
N PRO A 127 16.44 6.01 -12.77
CA PRO A 127 16.69 5.77 -11.36
C PRO A 127 16.23 4.39 -10.88
N TYR A 128 15.48 3.65 -11.71
CA TYR A 128 14.88 2.37 -11.36
C TYR A 128 15.74 1.16 -11.77
N GLN A 129 16.84 1.35 -12.51
CA GLN A 129 17.68 0.24 -12.99
C GLN A 129 18.23 -0.62 -11.84
N LYS A 130 18.75 0.01 -10.79
CA LYS A 130 19.27 -0.71 -9.62
C LYS A 130 18.17 -1.54 -8.93
N LEU A 131 17.02 -0.92 -8.71
CA LEU A 131 15.88 -1.59 -8.10
C LEU A 131 15.39 -2.76 -8.97
N ALA A 132 15.29 -2.58 -10.28
CA ALA A 132 14.91 -3.65 -11.21
C ALA A 132 15.89 -4.83 -11.18
N SER A 133 17.20 -4.57 -11.11
CA SER A 133 18.21 -5.62 -10.96
C SER A 133 18.03 -6.40 -9.65
N GLU A 134 17.89 -5.71 -8.52
CA GLU A 134 17.68 -6.34 -7.21
C GLU A 134 16.40 -7.19 -7.17
N GLN A 135 15.33 -6.71 -7.82
CA GLN A 135 14.08 -7.46 -7.94
C GLN A 135 14.23 -8.70 -8.84
N LEU A 136 14.96 -8.58 -9.96
CA LEU A 136 15.23 -9.70 -10.85
C LEU A 136 16.08 -10.78 -10.17
N ASP A 137 17.14 -10.38 -9.47
CA ASP A 137 18.05 -11.29 -8.75
C ASP A 137 17.35 -12.07 -7.62
N SER A 138 16.32 -11.46 -7.02
CA SER A 138 15.53 -12.06 -5.94
C SER A 138 14.24 -12.72 -6.42
N LEU A 139 13.95 -12.71 -7.73
CA LEU A 139 12.65 -13.14 -8.28
C LEU A 139 12.31 -14.58 -7.92
N ASP A 140 13.25 -15.51 -8.06
CA ASP A 140 13.06 -16.93 -7.69
C ASP A 140 12.59 -17.10 -6.25
N LYS A 141 13.18 -16.34 -5.32
CA LYS A 141 12.84 -16.41 -3.91
C LYS A 141 11.46 -15.81 -3.63
N ARG A 142 11.07 -14.76 -4.36
CA ARG A 142 9.78 -14.06 -4.19
C ARG A 142 8.61 -14.85 -4.80
N LEU A 143 8.87 -15.62 -5.86
CA LEU A 143 7.86 -16.47 -6.52
C LEU A 143 7.77 -17.88 -5.94
N ALA A 144 8.70 -18.27 -5.06
CA ALA A 144 8.67 -19.58 -4.43
C ALA A 144 7.42 -19.73 -3.54
N LYS A 145 6.70 -20.85 -3.71
CA LYS A 145 5.56 -21.18 -2.86
C LYS A 145 6.04 -21.44 -1.44
N LEU A 146 5.56 -20.65 -0.49
CA LEU A 146 5.86 -20.86 0.93
C LEU A 146 5.14 -22.13 1.41
N GLU A 147 5.89 -23.19 1.69
CA GLU A 147 5.38 -24.36 2.38
C GLU A 147 5.28 -24.04 3.88
N ILE A 148 4.06 -23.79 4.38
CA ILE A 148 3.82 -23.69 5.81
C ILE A 148 3.89 -25.10 6.39
N VAL A 149 5.06 -25.49 6.89
CA VAL A 149 5.21 -26.73 7.66
C VAL A 149 4.51 -26.53 9.00
N ALA A 150 3.27 -26.98 9.09
CA ALA A 150 2.53 -27.03 10.35
C ALA A 150 3.10 -28.13 11.26
N THR A 151 4.25 -27.90 11.89
CA THR A 151 4.69 -28.72 13.02
C THR A 151 3.86 -28.35 14.26
N ARG A 152 2.61 -28.81 14.30
CA ARG A 152 1.85 -28.93 15.55
C ARG A 152 2.06 -30.34 16.09
N PRO A 153 2.73 -30.55 17.24
CA PRO A 153 2.67 -31.84 17.91
C PRO A 153 1.21 -32.11 18.25
N ALA A 154 0.64 -33.18 17.70
CA ALA A 154 -0.62 -33.72 18.15
C ALA A 154 -0.43 -34.22 19.59
N ALA A 155 -0.82 -33.40 20.57
CA ALA A 155 -1.00 -33.89 21.93
C ALA A 155 -2.26 -34.76 21.92
N THR A 156 -2.05 -36.06 21.75
CA THR A 156 -3.04 -37.11 22.00
C THR A 156 -3.54 -36.97 23.43
N ALA A 157 -4.85 -36.78 23.60
CA ALA A 157 -5.51 -36.77 24.90
C ALA A 157 -5.35 -38.13 25.62
N PRO A 158 -5.65 -38.19 26.92
CA PRO A 158 -6.98 -38.69 27.24
C PRO A 158 -7.74 -37.86 28.28
N ALA A 159 -9.06 -37.94 28.15
CA ALA A 159 -10.05 -37.39 29.06
C ALA A 159 -10.00 -38.07 30.44
N THR A 160 -10.07 -37.26 31.51
CA THR A 160 -10.51 -37.72 32.83
C THR A 160 -11.61 -36.80 33.35
N THR A 161 -12.73 -37.42 33.64
CA THR A 161 -13.99 -36.89 34.17
C THR A 161 -13.88 -36.32 35.60
N ARG A 162 -14.40 -35.09 35.77
CA ARG A 162 -15.06 -34.41 36.93
C ARG A 162 -15.24 -35.18 38.27
N PRO A 163 -15.27 -34.50 39.45
CA PRO A 163 -16.41 -33.63 39.79
C PRO A 163 -16.14 -32.31 40.55
N VAL A 164 -17.18 -31.49 40.51
CA VAL A 164 -17.42 -30.22 41.20
C VAL A 164 -17.49 -30.41 42.72
N THR A 165 -16.82 -29.54 43.48
CA THR A 165 -17.18 -29.25 44.87
C THR A 165 -17.22 -27.74 45.08
N THR A 166 -18.42 -27.24 45.35
CA THR A 166 -18.74 -25.90 45.82
C THR A 166 -18.13 -25.64 47.21
N ARG A 167 -17.49 -24.49 47.42
CA ARG A 167 -17.42 -23.89 48.76
C ARG A 167 -17.59 -22.38 48.68
N THR A 168 -18.78 -21.95 49.06
CA THR A 168 -19.18 -20.59 49.40
C THR A 168 -18.75 -20.28 50.83
N ALA A 169 -18.10 -19.13 51.04
CA ALA A 169 -18.12 -18.27 52.24
C ALA A 169 -17.02 -17.20 52.07
N ALA A 170 -17.15 -15.94 52.46
CA ALA A 170 -18.26 -15.08 52.85
C ALA A 170 -17.71 -13.63 52.75
N LEU A 171 -18.61 -12.66 52.60
CA LEU A 171 -18.34 -11.22 52.48
C LEU A 171 -17.84 -10.59 53.80
N THR A 172 -17.56 -9.27 53.72
CA THR A 172 -17.26 -8.23 54.74
C THR A 172 -15.75 -7.99 54.98
N THR A 173 -15.16 -6.78 54.93
CA THR A 173 -15.60 -5.37 55.10
C THR A 173 -14.78 -4.37 54.22
N LYS A 174 -15.34 -3.16 54.01
CA LYS A 174 -14.94 -1.96 53.23
C LYS A 174 -13.99 -1.02 54.08
N PRO A 175 -13.57 0.19 53.64
CA PRO A 175 -12.62 0.64 52.58
C PRO A 175 -11.38 1.40 53.16
N ALA A 176 -10.32 1.64 52.36
CA ALA A 176 -9.43 2.78 52.61
C ALA A 176 -8.74 3.32 51.33
N ALA A 177 -9.11 4.56 51.03
CA ALA A 177 -8.38 5.66 50.39
C ALA A 177 -7.31 5.38 49.31
N ALA A 178 -7.58 5.94 48.12
CA ALA A 178 -6.57 6.31 47.13
C ALA A 178 -5.64 7.42 47.67
N PRO A 179 -4.42 7.51 47.13
CA PRO A 179 -4.03 8.77 46.52
C PRO A 179 -3.53 8.60 45.08
N ARG A 180 -3.85 9.63 44.31
CA ARG A 180 -3.49 9.89 42.92
C ARG A 180 -1.96 9.93 42.76
N VAL A 181 -1.46 9.38 41.66
CA VAL A 181 -0.16 9.77 41.11
C VAL A 181 -0.33 10.27 39.69
N SER A 182 0.22 11.46 39.50
CA SER A 182 0.06 12.37 38.39
C SER A 182 0.64 11.85 37.08
N ALA A 183 -0.06 12.13 35.98
CA ALA A 183 0.47 12.01 34.63
C ALA A 183 1.61 13.02 34.39
N PRO A 184 2.74 12.62 33.79
CA PRO A 184 3.69 13.57 33.25
C PRO A 184 3.11 14.21 31.98
N LYS A 185 2.98 15.53 32.03
CA LYS A 185 2.62 16.46 30.97
C LYS A 185 3.65 16.39 29.84
N PRO A 186 3.27 16.26 28.55
CA PRO A 186 4.20 16.55 27.48
C PRO A 186 4.42 18.07 27.41
N THR A 187 5.64 18.49 27.73
CA THR A 187 6.11 19.86 27.51
C THR A 187 6.18 20.10 26.01
N VAL A 188 5.30 20.97 25.51
CA VAL A 188 5.43 21.60 24.21
C VAL A 188 6.57 22.62 24.32
N THR A 189 7.76 22.25 23.88
CA THR A 189 8.82 23.22 23.61
C THR A 189 8.57 23.80 22.23
N ALA A 190 8.05 25.02 22.19
CA ALA A 190 7.92 25.82 20.99
C ALA A 190 9.31 26.09 20.39
N ALA A 191 9.61 25.45 19.27
CA ALA A 191 10.72 25.86 18.41
C ALA A 191 10.29 27.13 17.66
N LYS A 192 10.98 28.22 17.99
CA LYS A 192 10.91 29.54 17.37
C LYS A 192 11.15 29.44 15.85
N PRO A 193 10.27 29.97 14.98
CA PRO A 193 10.61 30.18 13.58
C PRO A 193 11.59 31.35 13.47
N ALA A 194 12.79 31.07 12.99
CA ALA A 194 13.64 32.08 12.38
C ALA A 194 13.13 32.30 10.95
N THR A 195 12.47 33.41 10.70
CA THR A 195 12.12 33.86 9.34
C THR A 195 12.76 35.21 9.12
N THR A 196 13.83 35.17 8.35
CA THR A 196 14.52 36.29 7.73
C THR A 196 13.61 36.98 6.73
N LYS A 197 13.37 38.27 6.97
CA LYS A 197 13.12 39.39 6.05
C LYS A 197 12.61 39.04 4.62
N PRO A 198 11.39 39.46 4.24
CA PRO A 198 11.05 39.62 2.82
C PRO A 198 11.70 40.92 2.29
N ALA A 199 12.53 40.79 1.26
CA ALA A 199 12.79 41.90 0.36
C ALA A 199 11.53 42.10 -0.49
N SER A 200 10.81 43.18 -0.20
CA SER A 200 9.72 43.70 -1.01
C SER A 200 10.28 44.12 -2.37
N GLY A 201 10.11 43.28 -3.38
CA GLY A 201 10.20 43.66 -4.79
C GLY A 201 8.83 44.12 -5.23
N ALA A 202 8.59 45.43 -5.18
CA ALA A 202 7.46 46.08 -5.83
C ALA A 202 7.92 46.55 -7.21
N GLU A 203 7.52 45.84 -8.26
CA GLU A 203 7.32 46.42 -9.58
C GLU A 203 5.88 46.97 -9.62
N PRO A 204 5.61 48.07 -10.33
CA PRO A 204 4.86 47.86 -11.56
C PRO A 204 5.26 48.76 -12.73
N ALA A 205 5.35 48.11 -13.89
CA ALA A 205 4.76 48.49 -15.17
C ALA A 205 4.96 49.92 -15.72
N THR A 206 5.72 50.02 -16.82
CA THR A 206 5.21 50.64 -18.06
C THR A 206 6.03 50.23 -19.29
N LYS A 207 5.37 49.57 -20.25
CA LYS A 207 5.71 49.53 -21.69
C LYS A 207 4.98 50.74 -22.36
N PRO A 208 5.16 51.10 -23.65
CA PRO A 208 6.08 50.61 -24.68
C PRO A 208 6.71 51.73 -25.58
N ALA A 209 7.46 51.28 -26.61
CA ALA A 209 7.88 51.97 -27.84
C ALA A 209 8.93 53.08 -27.67
N ARG A 210 10.02 53.13 -28.44
CA ARG A 210 10.21 52.86 -29.87
C ARG A 210 11.70 52.65 -30.16
#